data_AF-A0A956F015-F1
#
_entry.id   AF-A0A956F015-F1
#
_cell.length_a   1.000
_cell.length_b   1.000
_cell.length_c   1.000
_cell.angle_alpha   90.00
_cell.angle_beta   90.00
_cell.angle_gamma   90.00
#
_symmetry.space_group_name_H-M   'P 1'
#
loop_
_entity.id
_entity.type
_entity.pdbx_description
1 polymer ?
#
loop_
_entity_poly.entity_id
_entity_poly.type
_entity_poly.pdbx_seq_one_letter_code
_entity_poly.pdbx_strand_id
1 'polypeptide(L)'
;MPHLPWLSHSSLFFALALRKRRAFRIAYFGVSGCLLGCSGGAEPEEETVSRPIPCEVQQVLERNCLRCHGEEKQYGAPYSFISLDEIHRVRGGEPLYRRMLDALEEDFMPPVTLKVEPPVQDISDTDRDVLIAWTRAGAPEGEACQ
;
A
#
# COMPACT_ATOMS: atom_id res chain seq x y z
N MET A 1 9.23 46.57 7.48
CA MET A 1 10.30 45.89 6.72
C MET A 1 11.66 46.17 7.37
N PRO A 2 12.22 45.23 8.15
CA PRO A 2 13.66 45.17 8.38
C PRO A 2 14.27 43.99 7.62
N HIS A 3 15.32 44.32 6.90
CA HIS A 3 16.15 43.51 6.01
C HIS A 3 17.25 42.87 6.86
N LEU A 4 17.32 41.54 6.86
CA LEU A 4 18.42 40.78 7.47
C LEU A 4 19.38 40.30 6.37
N PRO A 5 20.70 40.56 6.51
CA PRO A 5 21.68 40.20 5.50
C PRO A 5 22.22 38.76 5.65
N TRP A 6 22.74 38.33 4.52
CA TRP A 6 23.33 37.06 4.14
C TRP A 6 24.59 36.62 4.91
N LEU A 7 24.98 35.37 4.59
CA LEU A 7 26.29 34.70 4.74
C LEU A 7 26.33 33.78 5.97
N SER A 8 26.48 32.46 5.85
CA SER A 8 27.71 31.85 5.37
C SER A 8 27.61 30.33 5.31
N HIS A 9 28.18 29.76 4.24
CA HIS A 9 28.96 28.53 4.19
C HIS A 9 28.38 27.23 4.80
N SER A 10 28.26 26.17 3.98
CA SER A 10 29.33 25.16 3.95
C SER A 10 29.09 24.06 2.92
N SER A 11 30.22 23.57 2.43
CA SER A 11 30.45 22.73 1.29
C SER A 11 30.01 21.27 1.47
N LEU A 12 29.58 20.68 0.33
CA LEU A 12 30.05 19.41 -0.22
C LEU A 12 30.38 18.29 0.78
N PHE A 13 29.56 17.24 0.83
CA PHE A 13 30.09 15.87 0.85
C PHE A 13 29.22 14.93 0.01
N PHE A 14 29.77 14.63 -1.16
CA PHE A 14 29.55 13.45 -1.97
C PHE A 14 29.45 12.18 -1.09
N ALA A 15 28.40 11.38 -1.28
CA ALA A 15 28.43 9.96 -0.96
C ALA A 15 27.51 9.18 -1.91
N LEU A 16 27.97 9.01 -3.16
CA LEU A 16 27.47 7.95 -4.05
C LEU A 16 27.86 6.60 -3.44
N ALA A 17 26.92 5.93 -2.78
CA ALA A 17 27.07 4.53 -2.39
C ALA A 17 26.41 3.62 -3.44
N LEU A 18 27.16 3.33 -4.52
CA LEU A 18 26.84 2.28 -5.47
C LEU A 18 27.01 0.91 -4.79
N ARG A 19 25.91 0.31 -4.33
CA ARG A 19 25.93 -1.04 -3.77
C ARG A 19 25.97 -2.07 -4.90
N LYS A 20 27.16 -2.68 -5.05
CA LYS A 20 27.52 -3.71 -6.02
C LYS A 20 26.46 -4.81 -6.15
N ARG A 21 25.97 -5.01 -7.38
CA ARG A 21 25.21 -6.19 -7.80
C ARG A 21 26.12 -7.42 -7.69
N ARG A 22 25.78 -8.36 -6.80
CA ARG A 22 26.44 -9.67 -6.76
C ARG A 22 25.74 -10.56 -7.79
N ALA A 23 26.40 -10.77 -8.93
CA ALA A 23 26.05 -11.83 -9.86
C ALA A 23 26.33 -13.17 -9.18
N PHE A 24 25.28 -13.90 -8.83
CA PHE A 24 25.39 -15.28 -8.37
C PHE A 24 25.30 -16.18 -9.59
N ARG A 25 26.46 -16.60 -10.10
CA ARG A 25 26.60 -17.70 -11.05
C ARG A 25 27.00 -18.93 -10.26
N ILE A 26 26.10 -19.89 -10.09
CA ILE A 26 26.40 -21.28 -9.69
C ILE A 26 25.38 -22.14 -10.45
N ALA A 27 25.75 -22.66 -11.62
CA ALA A 27 26.40 -23.94 -11.88
C ALA A 27 25.35 -24.99 -12.28
N TYR A 28 25.20 -25.16 -13.60
CA TYR A 28 24.61 -26.33 -14.22
C TYR A 28 25.39 -27.56 -13.74
N PHE A 29 24.75 -28.42 -12.94
CA PHE A 29 25.27 -29.73 -12.59
C PHE A 29 24.28 -30.81 -13.06
N GLY A 30 24.77 -31.66 -13.97
CA GLY A 30 24.52 -33.09 -13.93
C GLY A 30 23.15 -33.59 -14.39
N VAL A 31 23.06 -33.92 -15.68
CA VAL A 31 22.25 -35.05 -16.14
C VAL A 31 22.82 -36.32 -15.51
N SER A 32 22.04 -37.03 -14.67
CA SER A 32 22.23 -38.47 -14.42
C SER A 32 21.03 -39.08 -13.69
N GLY A 33 20.19 -39.79 -14.43
CA GLY A 33 19.81 -41.16 -14.08
C GLY A 33 18.78 -41.44 -12.97
N CYS A 34 17.88 -42.35 -13.34
CA CYS A 34 17.13 -43.31 -12.52
C CYS A 34 15.68 -43.01 -12.11
N LEU A 35 14.91 -44.07 -12.32
CA LEU A 35 13.47 -44.26 -12.25
C LEU A 35 13.01 -44.52 -10.80
N LEU A 36 11.70 -44.36 -10.59
CA LEU A 36 10.90 -44.67 -9.40
C LEU A 36 11.08 -43.75 -8.18
N GLY A 37 10.09 -42.88 -7.99
CA GLY A 37 9.83 -42.23 -6.72
C GLY A 37 8.75 -41.16 -6.83
N CYS A 38 7.48 -41.51 -6.60
CA CYS A 38 6.46 -40.54 -6.23
C CYS A 38 6.88 -39.94 -4.89
N SER A 39 7.47 -38.76 -4.90
CA SER A 39 7.58 -37.91 -3.72
C SER A 39 7.00 -36.57 -4.14
N GLY A 40 5.71 -36.41 -3.85
CA GLY A 40 5.08 -35.10 -3.80
C GLY A 40 5.86 -34.29 -2.78
N GLY A 41 6.77 -33.46 -3.26
CA GLY A 41 7.32 -32.37 -2.49
C GLY A 41 6.18 -31.42 -2.24
N ALA A 42 5.50 -31.57 -1.10
CA ALA A 42 4.84 -30.44 -0.48
C ALA A 42 5.97 -29.48 -0.14
N GLU A 43 6.21 -28.52 -1.04
CA GLU A 43 6.94 -27.31 -0.69
C GLU A 43 6.23 -26.74 0.56
N PRO A 44 6.97 -26.40 1.63
CA PRO A 44 6.35 -25.75 2.76
C PRO A 44 5.76 -24.44 2.23
N GLU A 45 4.43 -24.38 2.18
CA GLU A 45 3.69 -23.15 1.97
C GLU A 45 4.12 -22.23 3.11
N GLU A 46 5.01 -21.28 2.80
CA GLU A 46 5.37 -20.23 3.73
C GLU A 46 4.08 -19.46 4.01
N GLU A 47 3.46 -19.77 5.15
CA GLU A 47 2.28 -19.11 5.66
C GLU A 47 2.65 -17.65 5.90
N THR A 48 2.38 -16.80 4.90
CA THR A 48 2.61 -15.38 4.98
C THR A 48 1.70 -14.84 6.07
N VAL A 49 2.28 -14.47 7.21
CA VAL A 49 1.56 -13.83 8.31
C VAL A 49 0.95 -12.54 7.77
N SER A 50 -0.35 -12.58 7.50
CA SER A 50 -1.10 -11.45 6.97
C SER A 50 -1.12 -10.34 8.02
N ARG A 51 -0.68 -9.14 7.62
CA ARG A 51 -0.70 -7.95 8.45
C ARG A 51 -2.09 -7.33 8.42
N PRO A 52 -2.88 -7.37 9.51
CA PRO A 52 -4.28 -6.99 9.43
C PRO A 52 -4.44 -5.47 9.36
N ILE A 53 -5.43 -5.03 8.58
CA ILE A 53 -5.98 -3.68 8.71
C ILE A 53 -6.78 -3.64 10.04
N PRO A 54 -6.62 -2.61 10.88
CA PRO A 54 -7.40 -2.48 12.11
C PRO A 54 -8.90 -2.57 11.85
N CYS A 55 -9.65 -3.30 12.68
CA CYS A 55 -11.04 -3.62 12.38
C CYS A 55 -11.91 -2.38 12.12
N GLU A 56 -11.75 -1.32 12.91
CA GLU A 56 -12.48 -0.07 12.71
C GLU A 56 -12.24 0.52 11.31
N VAL A 57 -10.98 0.53 10.86
CA VAL A 57 -10.59 1.01 9.53
C VAL A 57 -11.15 0.10 8.45
N GLN A 58 -11.05 -1.23 8.62
CA GLN A 58 -11.57 -2.21 7.68
C GLN A 58 -13.07 -2.02 7.44
N GLN A 59 -13.85 -1.84 8.50
CA GLN A 59 -15.28 -1.59 8.39
C GLN A 59 -15.59 -0.27 7.65
N VAL A 60 -14.81 0.78 7.86
CA VAL A 60 -14.96 2.04 7.12
C VAL A 60 -14.66 1.84 5.63
N LEU A 61 -13.56 1.13 5.30
CA LEU A 61 -13.21 0.81 3.91
C LEU A 61 -14.31 0.01 3.23
N GLU A 62 -14.84 -1.03 3.88
CA GLU A 62 -15.91 -1.88 3.35
C GLU A 62 -17.16 -1.07 3.02
N ARG A 63 -17.60 -0.22 3.94
CA ARG A 63 -18.80 0.59 3.76
C ARG A 63 -18.66 1.63 2.65
N ASN A 64 -17.50 2.29 2.56
CA ASN A 64 -17.37 3.54 1.79
C ASN A 64 -16.51 3.39 0.53
N CYS A 65 -15.56 2.46 0.50
CA CYS A 65 -14.47 2.46 -0.49
C CYS A 65 -14.43 1.21 -1.36
N LEU A 66 -14.61 0.02 -0.76
CA LEU A 66 -14.33 -1.26 -1.42
C LEU A 66 -15.31 -1.63 -2.53
N ARG A 67 -16.45 -0.95 -2.63
CA ARG A 67 -17.34 -1.10 -3.80
C ARG A 67 -16.62 -0.78 -5.12
N CYS A 68 -15.76 0.23 -5.11
CA CYS A 68 -14.97 0.62 -6.30
C CYS A 68 -13.52 0.14 -6.18
N HIS A 69 -12.96 0.13 -4.97
CA HIS A 69 -11.56 -0.21 -4.66
C HIS A 69 -11.38 -1.61 -4.07
N GLY A 70 -12.26 -2.56 -4.42
CA GLY A 70 -12.19 -3.95 -3.99
C GLY A 70 -11.13 -4.77 -4.74
N GLU A 71 -11.16 -6.09 -4.57
CA GLU A 71 -10.25 -7.02 -5.28
C GLU A 71 -10.32 -6.80 -6.79
N GLU A 72 -11.55 -6.84 -7.33
CA GLU A 72 -11.84 -6.33 -8.66
C GLU A 72 -12.20 -4.84 -8.55
N LYS A 73 -11.38 -4.01 -9.19
CA LYS A 73 -11.58 -2.57 -9.24
C LYS A 73 -12.68 -2.23 -10.22
N GLN A 74 -13.60 -1.37 -9.82
CA GLN A 74 -14.73 -0.96 -10.64
C GLN A 74 -14.73 0.54 -10.93
N TYR A 75 -15.50 0.94 -11.95
CA TYR A 75 -15.77 2.35 -12.28
C TYR A 75 -14.51 3.22 -12.47
N GLY A 76 -13.41 2.63 -12.92
CA GLY A 76 -12.15 3.33 -13.17
C GLY A 76 -11.25 3.51 -11.94
N ALA A 77 -11.57 2.87 -10.80
CA ALA A 77 -10.69 2.87 -9.63
C ALA A 77 -9.30 2.30 -9.99
N PRO A 78 -8.21 3.03 -9.71
CA PRO A 78 -6.87 2.62 -10.16
C PRO A 78 -6.24 1.52 -9.29
N TYR A 79 -6.63 1.45 -8.01
CA TYR A 79 -6.00 0.60 -7.00
C TYR A 79 -7.03 -0.13 -6.13
N SER A 80 -6.61 -1.26 -5.56
CA SER A 80 -7.36 -2.03 -4.56
C SER A 80 -6.87 -1.68 -3.16
N PHE A 81 -7.78 -1.75 -2.17
CA PHE A 81 -7.53 -1.48 -0.76
C PHE A 81 -7.94 -2.65 0.14
N ILE A 82 -7.95 -3.88 -0.38
CA ILE A 82 -8.39 -5.06 0.39
C ILE A 82 -7.35 -5.59 1.38
N SER A 83 -6.11 -5.10 1.31
CA SER A 83 -5.03 -5.55 2.19
C SER A 83 -4.05 -4.44 2.56
N LEU A 84 -3.42 -4.59 3.72
CA LEU A 84 -2.43 -3.64 4.19
C LEU A 84 -1.21 -3.55 3.25
N ASP A 85 -0.81 -4.68 2.65
CA ASP A 85 0.29 -4.75 1.69
C ASP A 85 -0.01 -3.94 0.42
N GLU A 86 -1.25 -3.95 -0.06
CA GLU A 86 -1.64 -3.10 -1.19
C GLU A 86 -1.67 -1.63 -0.81
N ILE A 87 -2.22 -1.29 0.36
CA ILE A 87 -2.27 0.08 0.86
C ILE A 87 -0.86 0.67 1.06
N HIS A 88 0.13 -0.17 1.40
CA HIS A 88 1.53 0.21 1.52
C HIS A 88 2.29 0.19 0.20
N ARG A 89 1.70 -0.35 -0.88
CA ARG A 89 2.38 -0.47 -2.16
C ARG A 89 2.71 0.91 -2.73
N VAL A 90 3.96 1.07 -3.16
CA VAL A 90 4.41 2.32 -3.79
C VAL A 90 3.94 2.40 -5.25
N ARG A 91 3.33 3.53 -5.59
CA ARG A 91 2.98 3.94 -6.96
C ARG A 91 3.46 5.37 -7.15
N GLY A 92 3.95 5.74 -8.33
CA GLY A 92 4.38 7.11 -8.60
C GLY A 92 5.27 7.77 -7.53
N GLY A 93 6.14 7.00 -6.86
CA GLY A 93 7.03 7.49 -5.80
C GLY A 93 6.47 7.54 -4.37
N GLU A 94 5.22 7.13 -4.15
CA GLU A 94 4.53 7.27 -2.85
C GLU A 94 3.65 6.03 -2.52
N PRO A 95 3.56 5.60 -1.25
CA PRO A 95 2.62 4.55 -0.85
C PRO A 95 1.15 4.97 -0.98
N LEU A 96 0.25 4.03 -1.27
CA LEU A 96 -1.15 4.37 -1.54
C LEU A 96 -1.91 4.99 -0.36
N TYR A 97 -1.53 4.70 0.90
CA TYR A 97 -2.18 5.34 2.05
C TYR A 97 -1.98 6.87 2.09
N ARG A 98 -0.90 7.40 1.49
CA ARG A 98 -0.67 8.85 1.40
C ARG A 98 -1.61 9.47 0.36
N ARG A 99 -1.77 8.84 -0.81
CA ARG A 99 -2.80 9.24 -1.77
C ARG A 99 -4.21 9.18 -1.21
N MET A 100 -4.50 8.18 -0.38
CA MET A 100 -5.77 8.07 0.31
C MET A 100 -5.98 9.25 1.26
N LEU A 101 -4.95 9.61 2.04
CA LEU A 101 -4.97 10.80 2.90
C LEU A 101 -5.26 12.07 2.10
N ASP A 102 -4.49 12.33 1.04
CA ASP A 102 -4.67 13.53 0.21
C ASP A 102 -6.08 13.58 -0.40
N ALA A 103 -6.58 12.44 -0.90
CA ALA A 103 -7.92 12.36 -1.48
C ALA A 103 -9.04 12.62 -0.46
N LEU A 104 -8.82 12.29 0.82
CA LEU A 104 -9.76 12.57 1.91
C LEU A 104 -9.64 14.02 2.41
N GLU A 105 -8.43 14.58 2.48
CA GLU A 105 -8.20 15.96 2.92
C GLU A 105 -8.65 16.99 1.88
N GLU A 106 -8.61 16.64 0.59
CA GLU A 106 -9.05 17.50 -0.51
C GLU A 106 -10.53 17.31 -0.90
N ASP A 107 -11.29 16.51 -0.15
CA ASP A 107 -12.68 16.13 -0.48
C ASP A 107 -12.85 15.57 -1.90
N PHE A 108 -11.79 14.95 -2.42
CA PHE A 108 -11.79 14.32 -3.73
C PHE A 108 -12.49 12.96 -3.73
N MET A 109 -12.41 12.24 -2.60
CA MET A 109 -13.07 10.96 -2.39
C MET A 109 -14.03 11.01 -1.19
N PRO A 110 -15.20 10.35 -1.27
CA PRO A 110 -15.70 9.57 -2.41
C PRO A 110 -16.22 10.45 -3.57
N PRO A 111 -16.29 9.94 -4.82
CA PRO A 111 -16.64 10.75 -5.99
C PRO A 111 -18.16 10.90 -6.11
N VAL A 112 -18.78 11.73 -5.27
CA VAL A 112 -20.24 11.90 -5.18
C VAL A 112 -20.92 12.37 -6.48
N THR A 113 -20.15 12.90 -7.44
CA THR A 113 -20.64 13.31 -8.76
C THR A 113 -20.70 12.17 -9.78
N LEU A 114 -20.13 11.00 -9.45
CA LEU A 114 -20.12 9.83 -10.32
C LEU A 114 -21.52 9.22 -10.41
N LYS A 115 -22.01 9.03 -11.65
CA LYS A 115 -23.34 8.48 -11.92
C LYS A 115 -23.31 6.95 -11.95
N VAL A 116 -23.51 6.33 -10.79
CA VAL A 116 -23.65 4.88 -10.62
C VAL A 116 -24.89 4.57 -9.76
N GLU A 117 -25.41 3.35 -9.88
CA GLU A 117 -26.57 2.88 -9.10
C GLU A 117 -26.11 1.74 -8.16
N PRO A 118 -26.32 1.85 -6.83
CA PRO A 118 -26.88 3.01 -6.13
C PRO A 118 -25.92 4.20 -6.09
N PRO A 119 -26.45 5.45 -5.99
CA PRO A 119 -25.63 6.66 -5.95
C PRO A 119 -24.52 6.58 -4.91
N VAL A 120 -23.37 7.17 -5.22
CA VAL A 120 -22.30 7.36 -4.24
C VAL A 120 -22.78 8.36 -3.19
N GLN A 121 -22.78 7.94 -1.93
CA GLN A 121 -23.02 8.84 -0.80
C GLN A 121 -21.68 9.38 -0.31
N ASP A 122 -21.73 10.56 0.32
CA ASP A 122 -20.56 11.08 1.01
C ASP A 122 -20.27 10.23 2.26
N ILE A 123 -19.00 10.21 2.66
CA ILE A 123 -18.55 9.55 3.89
C ILE A 123 -18.89 10.45 5.09
N SER A 124 -19.30 9.85 6.22
CA SER A 124 -19.56 10.62 7.44
C SER A 124 -18.27 11.21 8.02
N ASP A 125 -18.39 12.33 8.74
CA ASP A 125 -17.24 12.98 9.41
C ASP A 125 -16.48 12.00 10.33
N THR A 126 -17.19 11.16 11.08
CA THR A 126 -16.58 10.15 11.96
C THR A 126 -15.75 9.13 11.17
N ASP A 127 -16.29 8.59 10.08
CA ASP A 127 -15.60 7.61 9.24
C ASP A 127 -14.38 8.25 8.54
N ARG A 128 -14.52 9.52 8.12
CA ARG A 128 -13.42 10.31 7.53
C ARG A 128 -12.29 10.52 8.54
N ASP A 129 -12.62 10.90 9.77
CA ASP A 129 -11.65 11.12 10.85
C ASP A 129 -10.86 9.84 11.17
N VAL A 130 -11.52 8.68 11.19
CA VAL A 130 -10.86 7.38 11.37
C VAL A 130 -9.81 7.14 10.27
N LEU A 131 -10.18 7.31 9.01
CA LEU A 131 -9.25 7.09 7.88
C LEU A 131 -8.11 8.11 7.87
N ILE A 132 -8.39 9.39 8.12
CA ILE A 132 -7.36 10.44 8.15
C ILE A 132 -6.38 10.17 9.30
N ALA A 133 -6.87 9.87 10.50
CA ALA A 133 -6.01 9.58 11.65
C ALA A 133 -5.11 8.37 11.37
N TRP A 134 -5.67 7.29 10.83
CA TRP A 134 -4.94 6.07 10.51
C TRP A 134 -3.90 6.26 9.40
N THR A 135 -4.26 6.92 8.30
CA THR A 135 -3.34 7.19 7.18
C THR A 135 -2.23 8.17 7.57
N ARG A 136 -2.52 9.21 8.38
CA ARG A 136 -1.49 10.11 8.96
C ARG A 136 -0.50 9.37 9.86
N ALA A 137 -0.96 8.36 10.59
CA ALA A 137 -0.11 7.48 11.40
C ALA A 137 0.75 6.50 10.58
N GLY A 138 0.65 6.52 9.25
CA GLY A 138 1.40 5.63 8.36
C GLY A 138 0.67 4.33 8.04
N ALA A 139 -0.65 4.28 8.23
CA ALA A 139 -1.47 3.10 8.04
C ALA A 139 -0.91 1.87 8.78
N PRO A 140 -0.73 1.92 10.11
CA PRO A 140 -0.22 0.79 10.87
C PRO A 140 -1.19 -0.40 10.82
N GLU A 141 -0.64 -1.60 10.97
CA GLU A 141 -1.42 -2.81 11.24
C GLU A 141 -2.11 -2.72 12.62
N GLY A 142 -3.14 -3.53 12.83
CA GLY A 142 -3.83 -3.58 14.11
C GLY A 142 -4.65 -4.86 14.30
N GLU A 143 -5.53 -4.83 15.29
CA GLU A 143 -6.42 -5.97 15.57
C GLU A 143 -7.44 -6.14 14.43
N ALA A 144 -7.47 -7.34 13.84
CA ALA A 144 -8.40 -7.69 12.77
C ALA A 144 -9.85 -7.73 13.25
N CYS A 145 -10.82 -7.67 12.32
CA CYS A 145 -12.20 -7.98 12.67
C CYS A 145 -12.35 -9.47 13.01
N GLN A 146 -13.08 -9.74 14.09
CA GLN A 146 -13.41 -11.09 14.55
C GLN A 146 -14.71 -11.58 13.89
#